data_AF-A0A840QKC4-F1
#
_entry.id   AF-A0A840QKC4-F1
#
_cell.length_a   1.000
_cell.length_b   1.000
_cell.length_c   1.000
_cell.angle_alpha   90.00
_cell.angle_beta   90.00
_cell.angle_gamma   90.00
#
_symmetry.space_group_name_H-M   'P 1'
#
loop_
_entity.id
_entity.type
_entity.pdbx_description
1 polymer ?
#
loop_
_entity_poly.entity_id
_entity_poly.type
_entity_poly.pdbx_seq_one_letter_code
_entity_poly.pdbx_strand_id
1 'polypeptide(L)' 'MSCINSDGKLTQSATALLEAVQNDKHTPESLAKELGVPLFKVRSSLRDMSSMGFVEQIEDAYVVSEGGKKLLNKNK' A
#
# COMPACT_ATOMS: atom_id res chain seq x y z
N MET A 1 5.55 1.56 -13.30
CA MET A 1 4.91 1.93 -12.02
C MET A 1 5.42 0.96 -10.98
N SER A 2 6.57 1.25 -10.40
CA SER A 2 7.05 0.45 -9.27
C SER A 2 6.63 1.15 -8.00
N CYS A 3 6.04 0.41 -7.05
CA CYS A 3 5.82 0.95 -5.70
C CYS A 3 7.13 1.36 -5.02
N ILE A 4 8.27 0.91 -5.56
CA ILE A 4 9.64 1.20 -5.15
C ILE A 4 10.38 2.03 -6.22
N ASN A 5 11.09 3.06 -5.78
CA ASN A 5 12.02 3.87 -6.59
C ASN A 5 13.36 3.14 -6.81
N SER A 6 14.20 3.64 -7.71
CA SER A 6 15.55 3.12 -7.99
C SER A 6 16.46 3.02 -6.74
N ASP A 7 16.16 3.77 -5.69
CA ASP A 7 16.89 3.74 -4.41
C ASP A 7 16.35 2.70 -3.41
N GLY A 8 15.40 1.85 -3.82
CA GLY A 8 14.80 0.83 -2.95
C GLY A 8 13.75 1.39 -1.96
N LYS A 9 13.44 2.68 -2.03
CA LYS A 9 12.43 3.34 -1.17
C LYS A 9 11.06 3.36 -1.83
N LEU A 10 9.99 3.39 -1.02
CA LEU A 10 8.63 3.57 -1.52
C LEU A 10 8.47 4.92 -2.25
N THR A 11 7.73 4.92 -3.35
CA THR A 11 7.23 6.16 -3.98
C THR A 11 6.29 6.90 -3.01
N GLN A 12 6.14 8.22 -3.14
CA GLN A 12 5.15 8.96 -2.33
C GLN A 12 3.74 8.38 -2.44
N SER A 13 3.32 7.98 -3.64
CA SER A 13 2.04 7.31 -3.85
C SER A 13 1.94 5.97 -3.11
N ALA A 14 3.03 5.21 -3.06
CA ALA A 14 3.07 3.94 -2.37
C ALA A 14 3.10 4.13 -0.84
N THR A 15 3.82 5.14 -0.35
CA THR A 15 3.82 5.51 1.08
C THR A 15 2.43 5.93 1.53
N ALA A 16 1.77 6.85 0.81
CA ALA A 16 0.42 7.31 1.15
C ALA A 16 -0.59 6.16 1.15
N LEU A 17 -0.48 5.23 0.20
CA LEU A 17 -1.33 4.05 0.18
C LEU A 17 -1.07 3.14 1.39
N LEU A 18 0.20 2.87 1.71
CA LEU A 18 0.61 2.01 2.82
C LEU A 18 0.23 2.61 4.19
N GLU A 19 0.32 3.93 4.33
CA GLU A 19 -0.16 4.68 5.50
C GLU A 19 -1.68 4.57 5.66
N ALA A 20 -2.44 4.68 4.57
CA ALA A 20 -3.89 4.51 4.59
C ALA A 20 -4.30 3.09 5.03
N VAL A 21 -3.52 2.05 4.72
CA VAL A 21 -3.79 0.66 5.17
C VAL A 21 -3.11 0.29 6.50
N GLN A 22 -2.44 1.24 7.16
CA GLN A 22 -1.65 0.96 8.37
C GLN A 22 -2.52 0.64 9.59
N ASN A 23 -3.61 1.40 9.76
CA ASN A 23 -4.39 1.41 11.00
C ASN A 23 -5.55 0.41 10.96
N ASP A 24 -6.14 0.20 9.79
CA ASP A 24 -7.31 -0.67 9.61
C ASP A 24 -7.25 -1.44 8.29
N LYS A 25 -8.08 -2.49 8.20
CA LYS A 25 -8.32 -3.24 6.97
C LYS A 25 -9.16 -2.40 6.02
N HIS A 26 -8.63 -2.13 4.83
CA HIS A 26 -9.34 -1.35 3.81
C HIS A 26 -9.53 -2.15 2.52
N THR A 27 -10.69 -1.94 1.90
CA THR A 27 -10.93 -2.42 0.55
C THR A 27 -10.29 -1.47 -0.47
N PRO A 28 -9.93 -1.97 -1.67
CA PRO A 28 -9.42 -1.12 -2.76
C PRO A 28 -10.36 0.04 -3.11
N GLU A 29 -11.67 -0.15 -2.98
CA GLU A 29 -12.70 0.86 -3.24
C GLU A 29 -12.66 2.00 -2.20
N SER A 30 -12.49 1.66 -0.92
CA SER A 30 -12.35 2.65 0.15
C SER A 30 -11.09 3.49 -0.07
N LEU A 31 -9.96 2.84 -0.36
CA LEU A 31 -8.67 3.50 -0.60
C LEU A 31 -8.72 4.41 -1.83
N ALA A 32 -9.37 3.97 -2.90
CA ALA A 32 -9.55 4.79 -4.11
C ALA A 32 -10.34 6.08 -3.81
N LYS A 33 -11.38 5.97 -3.00
CA LYS A 33 -12.21 7.11 -2.59
C LYS A 33 -11.46 8.07 -1.67
N GLU A 34 -10.74 7.54 -0.69
CA GLU A 34 -9.98 8.32 0.30
C GLU A 34 -8.80 9.05 -0.33
N LEU A 35 -8.02 8.37 -1.17
CA LEU A 35 -6.82 8.91 -1.78
C LEU A 35 -7.12 9.74 -3.05
N GLY A 36 -8.36 9.72 -3.54
CA GLY A 36 -8.73 10.37 -4.80
C GLY A 36 -8.02 9.78 -6.03
N VAL A 37 -7.66 8.50 -5.96
CA VAL A 37 -6.89 7.80 -7.00
C VAL A 37 -7.79 6.79 -7.73
N PRO A 38 -7.66 6.61 -9.06
CA PRO A 38 -8.43 5.60 -9.76
C PRO A 38 -8.27 4.19 -9.18
N LEU A 39 -9.39 3.47 -9.04
CA LEU A 39 -9.46 2.12 -8.44
C LEU A 39 -8.48 1.13 -9.08
N PHE A 40 -8.30 1.16 -10.40
CA PHE A 40 -7.37 0.26 -11.08
C PHE A 40 -5.91 0.49 -10.65
N LYS A 41 -5.55 1.74 -10.33
CA LYS A 41 -4.21 2.11 -9.88
C LYS A 41 -3.98 1.63 -8.45
N VAL A 42 -4.97 1.83 -7.57
CA VAL A 42 -4.97 1.29 -6.21
C VAL A 42 -4.80 -0.23 -6.24
N ARG A 43 -5.62 -0.94 -7.03
CA ARG A 43 -5.52 -2.40 -7.17
C ARG A 43 -4.16 -2.84 -7.72
N SER A 44 -3.58 -2.11 -8.67
CA SER A 44 -2.24 -2.40 -9.17
C SER A 44 -1.19 -2.25 -8.06
N SER A 45 -1.22 -1.12 -7.34
CA SER A 45 -0.29 -0.86 -6.25
C SER A 45 -0.41 -1.87 -5.11
N LEU A 46 -1.62 -2.28 -4.74
CA LEU A 46 -1.86 -3.30 -3.70
C LEU A 46 -1.31 -4.67 -4.12
N ARG A 47 -1.50 -5.07 -5.39
CA ARG A 47 -0.91 -6.32 -5.91
C ARG A 47 0.62 -6.28 -5.85
N ASP A 48 1.21 -5.16 -6.30
CA ASP A 48 2.66 -4.99 -6.27
C ASP A 48 3.18 -5.04 -4.82
N MET A 49 2.55 -4.29 -3.90
CA MET A 49 2.92 -4.30 -2.48
C MET A 49 2.73 -5.67 -1.83
N SER A 50 1.69 -6.41 -2.19
CA SER A 50 1.46 -7.76 -1.70
C SER A 50 2.57 -8.72 -2.19
N SER A 51 2.97 -8.61 -3.46
CA SER A 51 4.09 -9.39 -4.00
C SER A 51 5.44 -9.08 -3.33
N MET A 52 5.60 -7.85 -2.81
CA MET A 52 6.78 -7.42 -2.05
C MET A 52 6.68 -7.77 -0.56
N GLY A 53 5.55 -8.33 -0.10
CA GLY A 53 5.32 -8.66 1.30
C GLY A 53 5.12 -7.44 2.19
N PHE A 54 4.60 -6.32 1.67
CA PHE A 54 4.30 -5.10 2.45
C PHE A 54 2.85 -5.01 2.93
N VAL A 55 1.94 -5.67 2.21
CA VAL A 55 0.53 -5.81 2.58
C VAL A 55 0.10 -7.26 2.42
N GLU A 56 -0.90 -7.66 3.18
CA GLU A 56 -1.54 -8.96 3.08
C GLU A 56 -3.01 -8.77 2.71
N GLN A 57 -3.48 -9.61 1.78
CA GLN A 57 -4.89 -9.64 1.43
C GLN A 57 -5.61 -10.59 2.39
N ILE A 58 -6.63 -10.07 3.08
CA ILE A 58 -7.53 -10.83 3.93
C ILE A 58 -8.92 -10.65 3.36
N GLU A 59 -9.45 -11.71 2.75
CA GLU A 59 -10.73 -11.69 2.02
C GLU A 59 -10.72 -10.61 0.92
N ASP A 60 -11.60 -9.61 1.03
CA ASP A 60 -11.73 -8.48 0.10
C ASP A 60 -10.98 -7.22 0.55
N ALA A 61 -10.28 -7.29 1.69
CA ALA A 61 -9.54 -6.18 2.26
C ALA A 61 -8.03 -6.43 2.25
N TYR A 62 -7.28 -5.35 2.40
CA TYR A 62 -5.84 -5.38 2.59
C TYR A 62 -5.50 -4.87 3.99
N VAL A 63 -4.45 -5.43 4.57
CA VAL A 63 -3.84 -4.98 5.83
C VAL A 63 -2.34 -4.81 5.64
N VAL A 64 -1.74 -3.88 6.37
CA VAL A 64 -0.28 -3.75 6.38
C VAL A 64 0.37 -4.98 7.02
N SER A 65 1.38 -5.54 6.35
CA SER A 65 2.19 -6.63 6.91
C SER A 65 3.24 -6.10 7.88
N GLU A 66 3.93 -6.99 8.60
CA GLU A 66 5.11 -6.61 9.40
C GLU A 66 6.24 -5.98 8.55
N GLY A 67 6.38 -6.39 7.29
CA GLY A 67 7.32 -5.79 6.35
C GLY A 67 6.95 -4.35 6.00
N GLY A 68 5.66 -4.09 5.77
CA GLY A 68 5.14 -2.74 5.50
C GLY A 68 5.30 -1.81 6.70
N LYS A 69 4.99 -2.28 7.92
CA LYS A 69 5.17 -1.49 9.16
C LYS A 69 6.63 -1.06 9.37
N LYS A 70 7.59 -1.96 9.09
CA LYS A 70 9.02 -1.64 9.17
C LYS A 70 9.45 -0.59 8.15
N LEU A 71 8.85 -0.58 6.96
CA LEU A 71 9.10 0.43 5.94
C LEU A 71 8.54 1.81 6.33
N LEU A 72 7.32 1.85 6.90
CA LEU A 72 6.74 3.09 7.42
C LEU A 72 7.59 3.69 8.54
N ASN A 73 8.06 2.87 9.48
CA ASN A 73 8.91 3.32 10.57
C ASN A 73 10.32 3.78 10.14
N LYS A 74 10.83 3.30 9.01
CA LYS A 74 12.14 3.72 8.44
C LYS A 74 12.09 5.03 7.66
N ASN A 75 10.89 5.50 7.29
CA ASN A 75 10.67 6.72 6.52
C ASN A 75 10.25 7.93 7.38
N LYS A 76 10.15 7.77 8.71
CA LYS A 76 9.97 8.85 9.69
C LYS A 76 11.31 9.44 10.11
#